data_AF-A0A836BJY2-F1
#
_entry.id   AF-A0A836BJY2-F1
#
_cell.length_a   1.000
_cell.length_b   1.000
_cell.length_c   1.000
_cell.angle_alpha   90.00
_cell.angle_beta   90.00
_cell.angle_gamma   90.00
#
_symmetry.space_group_name_H-M   'P 1'
#
loop_
_entity.id
_entity.type
_entity.pdbx_description
1 polymer ?
#
loop_
_entity_poly.entity_id
_entity_poly.type
_entity_poly.pdbx_seq_one_letter_code
_entity_poly.pdbx_strand_id
1 'polypeptide(L)'
;MSASEENTTIYTTDTPDVVKTKINKYAFSGGQPDVDQHRKLGGNPDIDVSYQYLRIFFEPDDNALKKIYDEYKSGKLLTGELKAILIEKINGFLKVHQEKREKARDQLDKFLFENK
;
A
#
# COMPACT_ATOMS: atom_id res chain seq x y z
N MET A 1 1.54 -10.46 -6.33
CA MET A 1 2.46 -9.49 -6.98
C MET A 1 3.37 -10.26 -7.90
N SER A 2 3.39 -9.94 -9.20
CA SER A 2 4.34 -10.48 -10.17
C SER A 2 4.96 -9.33 -10.95
N ALA A 3 6.30 -9.30 -11.04
CA ALA A 3 7.00 -8.28 -11.81
C ALA A 3 6.72 -8.37 -13.33
N SER A 4 6.18 -9.50 -13.81
CA SER A 4 5.74 -9.69 -15.19
C SER A 4 4.44 -8.95 -15.53
N GLU A 5 3.69 -8.49 -14.52
CA GLU A 5 2.44 -7.78 -14.67
C GLU A 5 2.56 -6.37 -14.08
N GLU A 6 2.82 -5.40 -14.96
CA GLU A 6 3.18 -4.04 -14.56
C GLU A 6 2.11 -3.34 -13.70
N ASN A 7 0.83 -3.66 -13.96
CA ASN A 7 -0.31 -3.04 -13.28
C ASN A 7 -0.64 -3.67 -11.91
N THR A 8 -0.17 -4.89 -11.62
CA THR A 8 -0.53 -5.62 -10.39
C THR A 8 0.53 -5.54 -9.30
N THR A 9 1.66 -4.87 -9.60
CA THR A 9 2.80 -4.73 -8.68
C THR A 9 3.13 -3.26 -8.46
N ILE A 10 3.30 -2.88 -7.18
CA ILE A 10 3.90 -1.60 -6.80
C ILE A 10 5.41 -1.77 -6.83
N TYR A 11 6.10 -1.13 -7.76
CA TYR A 11 7.56 -1.19 -7.85
C TYR A 11 8.20 -0.17 -6.91
N THR A 12 9.41 -0.47 -6.44
CA THR A 12 10.18 0.45 -5.58
C THR A 12 10.59 1.74 -6.29
N THR A 13 10.45 1.79 -7.61
CA THR A 13 10.72 2.95 -8.47
C THR A 13 9.45 3.67 -8.92
N ASP A 14 8.27 3.21 -8.52
CA ASP A 14 7.02 3.88 -8.91
C ASP A 14 6.97 5.31 -8.34
N THR A 15 6.39 6.22 -9.14
CA THR A 15 6.13 7.60 -8.71
C THR A 15 4.83 7.67 -7.88
N PRO A 16 4.62 8.73 -7.09
CA PRO A 16 3.40 8.88 -6.30
C PRO A 16 2.09 8.76 -7.10
N ASP A 17 2.07 9.27 -8.33
CA ASP A 17 0.89 9.20 -9.21
C ASP A 17 0.64 7.79 -9.76
N VAL A 18 1.71 7.05 -10.04
CA VAL A 18 1.61 5.64 -10.47
C VAL A 18 1.10 4.78 -9.31
N VAL A 19 1.63 4.97 -8.10
CA VAL A 19 1.13 4.30 -6.88
C VAL A 19 -0.36 4.57 -6.69
N LYS A 20 -0.76 5.86 -6.72
CA LYS A 20 -2.16 6.26 -6.60
C LYS A 20 -3.04 5.58 -7.64
N THR A 21 -2.59 5.53 -8.89
CA THR A 21 -3.32 4.89 -9.98
C THR A 21 -3.48 3.39 -9.75
N LYS A 22 -2.38 2.70 -9.39
CA LYS A 22 -2.39 1.25 -9.16
C LYS A 22 -3.28 0.85 -7.98
N ILE A 23 -3.18 1.56 -6.86
CA ILE A 23 -4.03 1.30 -5.69
C ILE A 23 -5.51 1.60 -6.00
N ASN A 24 -5.82 2.74 -6.62
CA ASN A 24 -7.21 3.10 -6.87
C ASN A 24 -7.88 2.19 -7.90
N LYS A 25 -7.20 1.90 -9.02
CA LYS A 25 -7.79 1.15 -10.14
C LYS A 25 -7.67 -0.37 -10.02
N TYR A 26 -6.55 -0.89 -9.49
CA TYR A 26 -6.25 -2.32 -9.58
C TYR A 26 -6.25 -3.05 -8.24
N ALA A 27 -6.02 -2.36 -7.11
CA ALA A 27 -6.11 -3.02 -5.81
C ALA A 27 -7.57 -3.43 -5.53
N PHE A 28 -7.78 -4.74 -5.36
CA PHE A 28 -9.08 -5.31 -5.06
C PHE A 28 -9.64 -4.75 -3.74
N SER A 29 -10.92 -4.39 -3.77
CA SER A 29 -11.65 -3.84 -2.64
C SER A 29 -12.51 -4.92 -2.00
N GLY A 30 -12.48 -5.01 -0.68
CA GLY A 30 -13.46 -5.78 0.11
C GLY A 30 -14.72 -4.99 0.44
N GLY A 31 -14.86 -3.76 -0.07
CA GLY A 31 -16.01 -2.89 0.14
C GLY A 31 -17.22 -3.22 -0.74
N GLN A 32 -18.22 -2.32 -0.72
CA GLN A 32 -19.47 -2.51 -1.45
C GLN A 32 -19.44 -1.70 -2.78
N PRO A 33 -20.33 -2.01 -3.74
CA PRO A 33 -20.39 -1.31 -5.03
C PRO A 33 -20.66 0.20 -4.93
N ASP A 34 -21.42 0.62 -3.92
CA ASP A 34 -21.77 2.02 -3.68
C ASP A 34 -21.61 2.41 -2.20
N VAL A 35 -21.60 3.73 -1.97
CA VAL A 35 -21.37 4.32 -0.65
C VAL A 35 -22.48 3.96 0.33
N ASP A 36 -23.74 3.98 -0.09
CA ASP A 36 -24.89 3.74 0.80
C ASP A 36 -24.91 2.29 1.30
N GLN A 37 -24.63 1.33 0.40
CA GLN A 37 -24.44 -0.06 0.76
C GLN A 37 -23.24 -0.24 1.68
N HIS A 38 -22.12 0.44 1.41
CA HIS A 38 -20.95 0.35 2.27
C HIS A 38 -21.21 0.90 3.67
N ARG A 39 -21.94 2.02 3.80
CA ARG A 39 -22.35 2.56 5.10
C ARG A 39 -23.27 1.62 5.87
N LYS A 40 -24.13 0.86 5.17
CA LYS A 40 -25.08 -0.08 5.80
C LYS A 40 -24.48 -1.45 6.15
N LEU A 41 -23.68 -1.99 5.25
CA LEU A 41 -23.19 -3.38 5.30
C LEU A 41 -21.72 -3.48 5.72
N GLY A 42 -20.98 -2.39 5.65
CA GLY A 42 -19.54 -2.36 5.87
C GLY A 42 -18.72 -2.98 4.73
N GLY A 43 -17.41 -2.90 4.89
CA GLY A 43 -16.43 -3.62 4.08
C GLY A 43 -15.93 -4.89 4.77
N ASN A 44 -15.29 -5.76 4.00
CA ASN A 44 -14.57 -6.92 4.51
C ASN A 44 -13.05 -6.67 4.45
N PRO A 45 -12.40 -6.30 5.57
CA PRO A 45 -10.96 -6.07 5.61
C PRO A 45 -10.14 -7.35 5.30
N ASP A 46 -10.69 -8.54 5.57
CA ASP A 46 -9.95 -9.81 5.44
C ASP A 46 -9.62 -10.14 3.98
N ILE A 47 -10.39 -9.59 3.03
CA ILE A 47 -10.17 -9.76 1.58
C ILE A 47 -9.71 -8.46 0.90
N ASP A 48 -9.67 -7.33 1.60
CA ASP A 48 -9.31 -6.04 1.02
C ASP A 48 -7.79 -5.92 0.88
N VAL A 49 -7.30 -5.83 -0.36
CA VAL A 49 -5.85 -5.78 -0.63
C VAL A 49 -5.20 -4.55 0.00
N SER A 50 -5.94 -3.44 0.11
CA SER A 50 -5.39 -2.22 0.68
C SER A 50 -5.22 -2.34 2.19
N TYR A 51 -6.19 -2.96 2.88
CA TYR A 51 -6.05 -3.31 4.28
C TYR A 51 -4.91 -4.33 4.52
N GLN A 52 -4.79 -5.35 3.67
CA GLN A 52 -3.71 -6.35 3.82
C GLN A 52 -2.33 -5.70 3.69
N TYR A 53 -2.15 -4.73 2.80
CA TYR A 53 -0.87 -4.01 2.68
C TYR A 53 -0.56 -3.16 3.91
N LEU A 54 -1.57 -2.46 4.45
CA LEU A 54 -1.43 -1.73 5.72
C LEU A 54 -0.98 -2.67 6.83
N ARG A 55 -1.68 -3.80 7.01
CA ARG A 55 -1.40 -4.79 8.05
C ARG A 55 -0.03 -5.45 7.94
N ILE A 56 0.43 -5.77 6.73
CA ILE A 56 1.66 -6.54 6.54
C ILE A 56 2.90 -5.64 6.51
N PHE A 57 2.80 -4.42 5.99
CA PHE A 57 3.98 -3.61 5.65
C PHE A 57 4.00 -2.19 6.21
N PHE A 58 2.84 -1.53 6.32
CA PHE A 58 2.80 -0.06 6.33
C PHE A 58 2.22 0.58 7.60
N GLU A 59 1.56 -0.18 8.45
CA GLU A 59 1.08 0.29 9.75
C GLU A 59 1.65 -0.58 10.88
N PRO A 60 2.65 -0.10 11.64
CA PRO A 60 3.22 -0.85 12.76
C PRO A 60 2.43 -0.73 14.07
N ASP A 61 1.48 0.22 14.18
CA ASP A 61 0.65 0.34 15.38
C ASP A 61 -0.60 -0.55 15.28
N ASP A 62 -0.62 -1.62 16.08
CA ASP A 62 -1.74 -2.55 16.17
C ASP A 62 -3.06 -1.87 16.55
N ASN A 63 -3.03 -0.79 17.35
CA ASN A 63 -4.24 -0.05 17.71
C ASN A 63 -4.78 0.73 16.51
N ALA A 64 -3.91 1.35 15.73
CA ALA A 64 -4.28 2.01 14.48
C ALA A 64 -4.86 1.00 13.48
N LEU A 65 -4.22 -0.17 13.32
CA LEU A 65 -4.74 -1.26 12.47
C LEU A 65 -6.10 -1.76 12.93
N LYS A 66 -6.28 -1.97 14.24
CA LYS A 66 -7.56 -2.40 14.80
C LYS A 66 -8.64 -1.36 14.55
N LYS A 67 -8.33 -0.07 14.74
CA LYS A 67 -9.27 1.02 14.45
C LYS A 67 -9.68 1.01 12.97
N ILE A 68 -8.71 0.92 12.04
CA ILE A 68 -9.01 0.86 10.60
C ILE A 68 -9.88 -0.37 10.28
N TYR A 69 -9.56 -1.53 10.87
CA TYR A 69 -10.34 -2.76 10.70
C TYR A 69 -11.80 -2.57 11.15
N ASP A 70 -12.01 -2.09 12.37
CA ASP A 70 -13.32 -1.90 12.97
C ASP A 70 -14.14 -0.81 12.23
N GLU A 71 -13.49 0.29 11.83
CA GLU A 71 -14.15 1.37 11.07
C GLU A 71 -14.52 0.94 9.64
N TYR A 72 -13.68 0.16 8.97
CA TYR A 72 -13.99 -0.38 7.64
C TYR A 72 -15.11 -1.43 7.72
N LYS A 73 -15.04 -2.33 8.70
CA LYS A 73 -16.04 -3.38 8.92
C LYS A 73 -17.41 -2.84 9.32
N SER A 74 -17.45 -1.73 10.03
CA SER A 74 -18.71 -1.04 10.38
C SER A 74 -19.26 -0.14 9.26
N GLY A 75 -18.50 0.08 8.18
CA GLY A 75 -18.88 1.00 7.11
C GLY A 75 -18.60 2.47 7.42
N LYS A 76 -17.97 2.79 8.56
CA LYS A 76 -17.55 4.15 8.92
C LYS A 76 -16.36 4.66 8.10
N LEU A 77 -15.47 3.78 7.68
CA LEU A 77 -14.40 4.09 6.74
C LEU A 77 -14.81 3.59 5.35
N LEU A 78 -14.76 4.44 4.33
CA LEU A 78 -15.04 4.04 2.95
C LEU A 78 -13.79 3.43 2.30
N THR A 79 -13.99 2.63 1.25
CA THR A 79 -12.88 2.06 0.46
C THR A 79 -11.93 3.14 -0.07
N GLY A 80 -12.46 4.28 -0.53
CA GLY A 80 -11.61 5.38 -1.02
C GLY A 80 -10.72 5.97 0.08
N GLU A 81 -11.23 6.06 1.31
CA GLU A 81 -10.50 6.56 2.47
C GLU A 81 -9.42 5.55 2.92
N LEU A 82 -9.77 4.26 2.97
CA LEU A 82 -8.81 3.17 3.22
C LEU A 82 -7.65 3.18 2.22
N LYS A 83 -7.97 3.30 0.93
CA LYS A 83 -6.96 3.39 -0.14
C LYS A 83 -6.09 4.63 -0.01
N ALA A 84 -6.67 5.77 0.37
CA ALA A 84 -5.91 7.00 0.59
C ALA A 84 -4.87 6.85 1.72
N ILE A 85 -5.25 6.21 2.84
CA ILE A 85 -4.33 5.90 3.95
C ILE A 85 -3.15 5.06 3.44
N LEU A 86 -3.44 4.00 2.67
CA LEU A 86 -2.38 3.17 2.10
C LEU A 86 -1.45 3.94 1.16
N ILE A 87 -2.01 4.74 0.24
CA ILE A 87 -1.23 5.52 -0.73
C ILE A 87 -0.25 6.46 -0.01
N GLU A 88 -0.69 7.11 1.06
CA GLU A 88 0.17 7.98 1.87
C GLU A 88 1.36 7.21 2.46
N LYS A 89 1.09 6.07 3.09
CA LYS A 89 2.13 5.24 3.71
C LYS A 89 3.11 4.67 2.68
N ILE A 90 2.63 4.18 1.54
CA ILE A 90 3.49 3.68 0.45
C ILE A 90 4.39 4.81 -0.05
N ASN A 91 3.84 5.99 -0.34
CA ASN A 91 4.63 7.10 -0.86
C ASN A 91 5.67 7.61 0.14
N GLY A 92 5.32 7.64 1.43
CA GLY A 92 6.27 7.94 2.50
C GLY A 92 7.44 6.94 2.53
N PHE A 93 7.14 5.65 2.44
CA PHE A 93 8.15 4.59 2.37
C PHE A 93 9.03 4.71 1.11
N LEU A 94 8.41 4.84 -0.08
CA LEU A 94 9.12 4.88 -1.36
C LEU A 94 10.05 6.07 -1.45
N LYS A 95 9.64 7.24 -0.95
CA LYS A 95 10.51 8.42 -0.89
C LYS A 95 11.82 8.11 -0.17
N VAL A 96 11.73 7.58 1.05
CA VAL A 96 12.91 7.24 1.86
C VAL A 96 13.74 6.13 1.19
N HIS A 97 13.08 5.13 0.61
CA HIS A 97 13.75 4.04 -0.08
C HIS A 97 14.54 4.54 -1.30
N GLN A 98 13.92 5.37 -2.14
CA GLN A 98 14.53 5.94 -3.35
C GLN A 98 15.71 6.86 -3.00
N GLU A 99 15.58 7.71 -1.97
CA GLU A 99 16.69 8.52 -1.46
C GLU A 99 17.88 7.67 -0.99
N LYS A 100 17.61 6.57 -0.27
CA LYS A 100 18.67 5.62 0.16
C LYS A 100 19.30 4.89 -1.03
N ARG A 101 18.50 4.51 -2.02
CA ARG A 101 18.96 3.84 -3.24
C ARG A 101 19.94 4.73 -4.02
N GLU A 102 19.65 6.02 -4.15
CA GLU A 102 20.55 6.94 -4.85
C GLU A 102 21.87 7.11 -4.11
N LYS A 103 21.85 7.25 -2.77
CA LYS A 103 23.07 7.30 -1.93
C LYS A 103 23.90 6.02 -1.98
N ALA A 104 23.28 4.89 -2.27
CA ALA A 104 23.96 3.60 -2.34
C ALA A 104 24.77 3.42 -3.64
N ARG A 105 24.54 4.23 -4.68
CA ARG A 105 25.25 4.12 -5.97
C ARG A 105 26.76 4.23 -5.80
N ASP A 106 27.21 5.15 -4.95
CA ASP A 106 28.64 5.40 -4.70
C ASP A 106 29.28 4.38 -3.72
N GLN A 107 28.52 3.39 -3.27
CA GLN A 107 28.95 2.42 -2.26
C GLN A 107 28.96 0.99 -2.80
N LEU A 108 28.61 0.78 -4.07
CA LEU A 108 28.46 -0.54 -4.68
C LEU A 108 29.73 -1.38 -4.55
N ASP A 109 30.90 -0.79 -4.77
CA ASP A 109 32.20 -1.48 -4.70
C ASP A 109 32.47 -2.09 -3.32
N LYS A 110 31.87 -1.55 -2.25
CA LYS A 110 32.01 -2.10 -0.89
C LYS A 110 31.26 -3.42 -0.69
N PHE A 111 30.27 -3.69 -1.55
CA PHE A 111 29.41 -4.88 -1.47
C PHE A 111 29.70 -5.88 -2.59
N LEU A 112 30.41 -5.47 -3.64
CA LEU A 112 30.84 -6.37 -4.71
C LEU A 112 32.16 -7.04 -4.32
N PHE A 113 32.23 -8.35 -4.54
CA PHE A 113 33.44 -9.11 -4.32
C PHE A 113 34.43 -8.82 -5.45
N GLU A 114 35.56 -8.17 -5.13
CA GLU A 114 36.69 -8.07 -6.05
C GLU A 114 37.48 -9.38 -6.01
N ASN A 115 37.42 -10.17 -7.08
CA ASN A 115 38.40 -11.24 -7.32
C ASN A 115 39.77 -10.56 -7.54
N LYS A 116 40.59 -10.50 -6.49
CA LYS A 116 42.02 -10.16 -6.62
C LYS A 116 42.83 -11.39 -7.00
#